data_AF-A0A3B8LA10-F1
#
_entry.id   AF-A0A3B8LA10-F1
#
_cell.length_a   1.000
_cell.length_b   1.000
_cell.length_c   1.000
_cell.angle_alpha   90.00
_cell.angle_beta   90.00
_cell.angle_gamma   90.00
#
_symmetry.space_group_name_H-M   'P 1'
#
loop_
_entity.id
_entity.type
_entity.pdbx_description
1 polymer ?
#
loop_
_entity_poly.entity_id
_entity_poly.type
_entity_poly.pdbx_seq_one_letter_code
_entity_poly.pdbx_strand_id
1 'polypeptide(L)'
;MARFYEFDALLQKEGWLSPAFVGLDDEGNITYLSDQPYPNAALVEKIEGYVVPGFQNAHSHAFQYAMAGLAEHLPKGAASDDFWSWRNAMYDLALHTTPEQMKAIATMLYAEMLRHGYTSVAEFHYLHHDPDGNAYEDLAEMGHCLMQAAQDVGIRITLVPIYYQLGGFETPATPKQRRFLSQCPEEYMALLDATQKAASHYPLARVGMGIHSMRAVPPEYIVQLYQQPMALPRHIHIAEQQKEIDACLAQLKQRPVEWLLDHVELGTQDHLVHATHMDEQECDRLAASGAHVVLCPSTEGNLGDGLFPLKRYVQQGGHWSIGTDSHVGLNPHEELRWLDYGQRLHFERRNILCQREGDDSGEYAFFESLFSGRRAMGDMRTTCFSIGESFDAAIYDATHPLLACAPAARRLSTIVYALDAHALLGTMVQGVWRIREQRHPQQQQIRASFVRALSG
;
A
#
# COMPACT_ATOMS: atom_id res chain seq x y z
N MET A 1 -15.29 -24.97 11.55
CA MET A 1 -15.11 -26.24 10.82
C MET A 1 -13.96 -26.09 9.83
N ALA A 2 -13.04 -27.05 9.82
CA ALA A 2 -11.95 -27.09 8.85
C ALA A 2 -12.49 -27.07 7.41
N ARG A 3 -11.83 -26.31 6.54
CA ARG A 3 -12.21 -26.10 5.14
C ARG A 3 -11.12 -26.70 4.26
N PHE A 4 -11.52 -27.42 3.21
CA PHE A 4 -10.57 -28.03 2.27
C PHE A 4 -10.93 -27.58 0.85
N TYR A 5 -9.90 -27.17 0.11
CA TYR A 5 -10.03 -26.66 -1.25
C TYR A 5 -9.14 -27.45 -2.21
N GLU A 6 -9.63 -27.64 -3.44
CA GLU A 6 -8.84 -28.06 -4.60
C GLU A 6 -8.82 -26.89 -5.60
N PHE A 7 -7.62 -26.47 -6.01
CA PHE A 7 -7.38 -25.46 -7.03
C PHE A 7 -6.57 -26.05 -8.20
N ASP A 8 -6.68 -25.46 -9.39
CA ASP A 8 -5.88 -25.88 -10.55
C ASP A 8 -4.37 -25.70 -10.31
N ALA A 9 -3.99 -24.58 -9.72
CA ALA A 9 -2.64 -24.40 -9.20
C ALA A 9 -2.56 -23.30 -8.14
N LEU A 10 -1.53 -23.39 -7.30
CA LEU A 10 -1.20 -22.39 -6.30
C LEU A 10 0.28 -22.00 -6.44
N LEU A 11 0.55 -20.69 -6.45
CA LEU A 11 1.89 -20.15 -6.61
C LEU A 11 2.71 -20.28 -5.31
N GLN A 12 3.87 -20.92 -5.42
CA GLN A 12 4.98 -20.86 -4.46
C GLN A 12 6.20 -20.20 -5.10
N LYS A 13 7.20 -19.88 -4.28
CA LYS A 13 8.45 -19.24 -4.75
C LYS A 13 9.22 -20.13 -5.72
N GLU A 14 9.12 -21.44 -5.56
CA GLU A 14 9.78 -22.45 -6.40
C GLU A 14 8.98 -22.77 -7.68
N GLY A 15 7.75 -22.25 -7.80
CA GLY A 15 6.87 -22.46 -8.95
C GLY A 15 5.43 -22.78 -8.54
N TRP A 16 4.65 -23.25 -9.50
CA TRP A 16 3.23 -23.57 -9.29
C TRP A 16 3.06 -25.01 -8.77
N LEU A 17 2.44 -25.15 -7.61
CA LEU A 17 1.90 -26.42 -7.10
C LEU A 17 0.61 -26.74 -7.87
N SER A 18 0.55 -27.87 -8.58
CA SER A 18 -0.58 -28.19 -9.48
C SER A 18 -0.85 -29.70 -9.57
N PRO A 19 -2.09 -30.17 -9.31
CA PRO A 19 -3.16 -29.41 -8.64
C PRO A 19 -2.74 -28.97 -7.23
N ALA A 20 -3.46 -28.04 -6.62
CA ALA A 20 -3.16 -27.60 -5.26
C ALA A 20 -4.30 -27.92 -4.31
N PHE A 21 -4.00 -28.70 -3.27
CA PHE A 21 -4.91 -29.01 -2.18
C PHE A 21 -4.53 -28.19 -0.94
N VAL A 22 -5.50 -27.43 -0.42
CA VAL A 22 -5.31 -26.54 0.73
C VAL A 22 -6.30 -26.93 1.82
N GLY A 23 -5.81 -27.26 3.01
CA GLY A 23 -6.63 -27.45 4.21
C GLY A 23 -6.44 -26.26 5.15
N LEU A 24 -7.54 -25.72 5.67
CA LEU A 24 -7.56 -24.57 6.58
C LEU A 24 -8.26 -24.94 7.90
N ASP A 25 -7.75 -24.42 9.01
CA ASP A 25 -8.45 -24.48 10.29
C ASP A 25 -9.58 -23.43 10.38
N ASP A 26 -10.18 -23.33 11.56
CA ASP A 26 -11.29 -22.43 11.85
C ASP A 26 -10.87 -20.95 11.87
N GLU A 27 -9.58 -20.68 12.12
CA GLU A 27 -8.98 -19.34 12.08
C GLU A 27 -8.50 -18.96 10.67
N GLY A 28 -8.53 -19.91 9.73
CA GLY A 28 -8.10 -19.71 8.35
C GLY A 28 -6.59 -19.87 8.16
N ASN A 29 -5.91 -20.52 9.09
CA ASN A 29 -4.50 -20.89 8.94
C ASN A 29 -4.39 -22.20 8.16
N ILE A 30 -3.34 -22.29 7.35
CA ILE A 30 -3.06 -23.44 6.50
C ILE A 30 -2.63 -24.61 7.38
N THR A 31 -3.37 -25.70 7.35
CA THR A 31 -3.06 -26.96 8.04
C THR A 31 -2.55 -28.03 7.08
N TYR A 32 -2.82 -27.87 5.78
CA TYR A 32 -2.37 -28.77 4.73
C TYR A 32 -2.13 -28.02 3.43
N LEU A 33 -1.04 -28.37 2.74
CA LEU A 33 -0.69 -27.83 1.44
C LEU A 33 0.09 -28.88 0.66
N SER A 34 -0.48 -29.40 -0.43
CA SER A 34 0.10 -30.51 -1.19
C SER A 34 -0.46 -30.58 -2.62
N ASP A 35 0.24 -31.30 -3.50
CA ASP A 35 -0.30 -31.72 -4.80
C ASP A 35 -1.12 -33.02 -4.72
N GLN A 36 -1.15 -33.65 -3.54
CA GLN A 36 -1.96 -34.82 -3.25
C GLN A 36 -3.23 -34.46 -2.48
N PRO A 37 -4.36 -35.12 -2.78
CA PRO A 37 -5.60 -34.93 -2.03
C PRO A 37 -5.42 -35.15 -0.52
N TYR A 38 -6.18 -34.43 0.29
CA TYR A 38 -6.18 -34.63 1.75
C TYR A 38 -6.75 -36.02 2.07
N PRO A 39 -6.01 -36.93 2.74
CA PRO A 39 -6.41 -38.35 2.85
C PRO A 39 -7.76 -38.62 3.53
N ASN A 40 -8.25 -37.71 4.37
CA ASN A 40 -9.45 -37.91 5.20
C ASN A 40 -10.44 -36.74 5.13
N ALA A 41 -10.44 -35.95 4.06
CA ALA A 41 -11.35 -34.81 3.95
C ALA A 41 -12.75 -35.29 3.58
N ALA A 42 -13.75 -34.98 4.41
CA ALA A 42 -15.14 -35.35 4.15
C ALA A 42 -15.76 -34.57 2.98
N LEU A 43 -15.29 -33.35 2.74
CA LEU A 43 -15.71 -32.48 1.65
C LEU A 43 -14.54 -31.59 1.22
N VAL A 44 -14.28 -31.54 -0.09
CA VAL A 44 -13.29 -30.64 -0.71
C VAL A 44 -14.05 -29.75 -1.70
N GLU A 45 -14.02 -28.44 -1.52
CA GLU A 45 -14.58 -27.48 -2.48
C GLU A 45 -13.60 -27.32 -3.64
N LYS A 46 -14.00 -27.71 -4.84
CA LYS A 46 -13.21 -27.51 -6.05
C LYS A 46 -13.47 -26.12 -6.63
N ILE A 47 -12.39 -25.40 -6.92
CA ILE A 47 -12.41 -24.06 -7.51
C ILE A 47 -11.53 -24.09 -8.75
N GLU A 48 -12.11 -23.73 -9.92
CA GLU A 48 -11.37 -23.62 -11.18
C GLU A 48 -10.52 -22.34 -11.21
N GLY A 49 -9.48 -22.29 -10.38
CA GLY A 49 -8.72 -21.08 -10.10
C GLY A 49 -7.22 -21.27 -9.95
N TYR A 50 -6.49 -20.24 -10.40
CA TYR A 50 -5.07 -20.06 -10.12
C TYR A 50 -4.89 -19.15 -8.91
N VAL A 51 -4.27 -19.67 -7.85
CA VAL A 51 -4.09 -18.96 -6.59
C VAL A 51 -2.72 -18.28 -6.55
N VAL A 52 -2.71 -16.99 -6.23
CA VAL A 52 -1.50 -16.25 -5.87
C VAL A 52 -1.68 -15.61 -4.49
N PRO A 53 -0.59 -15.29 -3.76
CA PRO A 53 -0.68 -14.46 -2.57
C PRO A 53 -1.43 -13.16 -2.89
N GLY A 54 -2.29 -12.71 -1.99
CA GLY A 54 -2.94 -11.41 -2.17
C GLY A 54 -1.92 -10.27 -2.30
N PHE A 55 -2.27 -9.24 -3.07
CA PHE A 55 -1.40 -8.08 -3.21
C PHE A 55 -1.34 -7.28 -1.90
N GLN A 56 -0.21 -6.60 -1.70
CA GLN A 56 0.02 -5.72 -0.55
C GLN A 56 -0.05 -4.28 -1.06
N ASN A 57 -0.98 -3.49 -0.53
CA ASN A 57 -1.03 -2.06 -0.80
C ASN A 57 -0.20 -1.31 0.24
N ALA A 58 1.06 -0.99 -0.08
CA ALA A 58 2.02 -0.47 0.89
C ALA A 58 1.86 1.02 1.22
N HIS A 59 0.91 1.73 0.60
CA HIS A 59 0.62 3.13 0.89
C HIS A 59 -0.79 3.55 0.50
N SER A 60 -1.49 4.25 1.39
CA SER A 60 -2.89 4.63 1.26
C SER A 60 -3.23 5.87 2.09
N HIS A 61 -4.13 6.71 1.56
CA HIS A 61 -4.76 7.83 2.28
C HIS A 61 -6.28 7.77 2.12
N ALA A 62 -6.95 6.98 2.95
CA ALA A 62 -8.29 6.49 2.65
C ALA A 62 -9.31 7.57 2.31
N PHE A 63 -9.28 8.72 3.01
CA PHE A 63 -10.23 9.81 2.78
C PHE A 63 -10.14 10.37 1.35
N GLN A 64 -8.96 10.34 0.72
CA GLN A 64 -8.76 10.86 -0.64
C GLN A 64 -9.58 10.11 -1.70
N TYR A 65 -10.01 8.88 -1.42
CA TYR A 65 -10.88 8.14 -2.32
C TYR A 65 -12.22 8.87 -2.59
N ALA A 66 -12.69 9.70 -1.67
CA ALA A 66 -13.89 10.51 -1.87
C ALA A 66 -13.74 11.60 -2.95
N MET A 67 -12.51 11.95 -3.33
CA MET A 67 -12.23 12.92 -4.40
C MET A 67 -11.54 12.33 -5.63
N ALA A 68 -11.38 11.01 -5.70
CA ALA A 68 -10.75 10.34 -6.82
C ALA A 68 -11.43 10.74 -8.16
N GLY A 69 -10.65 11.32 -9.07
CA GLY A 69 -11.10 11.82 -10.37
C GLY A 69 -11.82 13.18 -10.37
N LEU A 70 -12.13 13.76 -9.20
CA LEU A 70 -12.82 15.06 -9.12
C LEU A 70 -11.89 16.26 -9.35
N ALA A 71 -10.58 16.06 -9.17
CA ALA A 71 -9.56 17.08 -9.37
C ALA A 71 -9.10 17.23 -10.84
N GLU A 72 -9.64 16.44 -11.78
CA GLU A 72 -9.28 16.47 -13.21
C GLU A 72 -9.93 17.65 -13.95
N HIS A 73 -9.76 18.86 -13.41
CA HIS A 73 -10.25 20.09 -14.03
C HIS A 73 -9.36 21.27 -13.67
N LEU A 74 -9.04 22.10 -14.66
CA LEU A 74 -8.31 23.34 -14.42
C LEU A 74 -9.14 24.32 -13.59
N PRO A 75 -8.61 24.85 -12.47
CA PRO A 75 -9.28 25.89 -11.71
C PRO A 75 -9.60 27.10 -12.59
N LYS A 76 -10.76 27.74 -12.34
CA LYS A 76 -11.21 28.88 -13.14
C LYS A 76 -10.17 30.01 -13.12
N GLY A 77 -9.61 30.32 -14.29
CA GLY A 77 -8.61 31.38 -14.45
C GLY A 77 -7.15 30.93 -14.32
N ALA A 78 -6.89 29.64 -14.08
CA ALA A 78 -5.55 29.07 -14.13
C ALA A 78 -5.11 28.79 -15.58
N ALA A 79 -3.82 29.00 -15.88
CA ALA A 79 -3.22 28.66 -17.18
C ALA A 79 -2.64 27.24 -17.22
N SER A 80 -2.35 26.66 -16.05
CA SER A 80 -1.81 25.32 -15.84
C SER A 80 -2.18 24.84 -14.43
N ASP A 81 -2.00 23.54 -14.17
CA ASP A 81 -2.23 22.89 -12.87
C ASP A 81 -1.01 22.09 -12.44
N ASP A 82 -0.89 21.81 -11.14
CA ASP A 82 0.20 21.03 -10.56
C ASP A 82 -0.25 20.31 -9.26
N PHE A 83 0.66 19.54 -8.65
CA PHE A 83 0.43 18.91 -7.34
C PHE A 83 -0.14 19.86 -6.27
N TRP A 84 0.28 21.13 -6.27
CA TRP A 84 0.00 22.07 -5.18
C TRP A 84 -1.44 22.59 -5.23
N SER A 85 -2.03 22.70 -6.41
CA SER A 85 -3.45 23.02 -6.56
C SER A 85 -4.34 21.82 -6.20
N TRP A 86 -4.00 20.61 -6.65
CA TRP A 86 -4.67 19.36 -6.24
C TRP A 86 -4.70 19.25 -4.70
N ARG A 87 -3.56 19.54 -4.05
CA ARG A 87 -3.44 19.52 -2.59
C ARG A 87 -4.40 20.47 -1.88
N ASN A 88 -4.74 21.61 -2.50
CA ASN A 88 -5.72 22.53 -1.91
C ASN A 88 -7.12 21.93 -1.88
N ALA A 89 -7.53 21.20 -2.93
CA ALA A 89 -8.80 20.48 -2.97
C ALA A 89 -8.80 19.34 -1.93
N MET A 90 -7.68 18.62 -1.80
CA MET A 90 -7.50 17.59 -0.77
C MET A 90 -7.63 18.17 0.65
N TYR A 91 -7.03 19.34 0.92
CA TYR A 91 -7.22 20.01 2.20
C TYR A 91 -8.67 20.38 2.47
N ASP A 92 -9.40 20.85 1.46
CA ASP A 92 -10.81 21.19 1.64
C ASP A 92 -11.64 19.94 2.01
N LEU A 93 -11.36 18.78 1.41
CA LEU A 93 -11.95 17.50 1.82
C LEU A 93 -11.57 17.10 3.25
N ALA A 94 -10.28 17.16 3.59
CA ALA A 94 -9.76 16.80 4.90
C ALA A 94 -10.40 17.62 6.03
N LEU A 95 -10.68 18.90 5.79
CA LEU A 95 -11.29 19.78 6.80
C LEU A 95 -12.75 19.46 7.12
N HIS A 96 -13.46 18.79 6.22
CA HIS A 96 -14.90 18.51 6.38
C HIS A 96 -15.20 17.04 6.68
N THR A 97 -14.23 16.14 6.51
CA THR A 97 -14.43 14.70 6.73
C THR A 97 -14.68 14.39 8.21
N THR A 98 -15.90 14.00 8.57
CA THR A 98 -16.26 13.54 9.94
C THR A 98 -15.78 12.11 10.22
N PRO A 99 -15.76 11.64 11.48
CA PRO A 99 -15.48 10.23 11.80
C PRO A 99 -16.40 9.24 11.06
N GLU A 100 -17.70 9.54 10.97
CA GLU A 100 -18.67 8.70 10.26
C GLU A 100 -18.38 8.66 8.75
N GLN A 101 -18.03 9.81 8.17
CA GLN A 101 -17.65 9.87 6.76
C GLN A 101 -16.34 9.13 6.51
N MET A 102 -15.32 9.30 7.36
CA MET A 102 -14.06 8.56 7.28
C MET A 102 -14.32 7.05 7.25
N LYS A 103 -15.13 6.54 8.20
CA LYS A 103 -15.47 5.12 8.24
C LYS A 103 -16.16 4.67 6.96
N ALA A 104 -17.15 5.43 6.45
CA ALA A 104 -17.87 5.06 5.23
C ALA A 104 -16.99 5.08 3.98
N ILE A 105 -16.10 6.08 3.84
CA ILE A 105 -15.13 6.20 2.75
C ILE A 105 -14.16 5.01 2.79
N ALA A 106 -13.53 4.77 3.94
CA ALA A 106 -12.58 3.68 4.11
C ALA A 106 -13.21 2.31 3.88
N THR A 107 -14.45 2.09 4.35
CA THR A 107 -15.15 0.80 4.14
C THR A 107 -15.37 0.54 2.65
N MET A 108 -15.76 1.57 1.88
CA MET A 108 -15.92 1.44 0.43
C MET A 108 -14.59 1.20 -0.28
N LEU A 109 -13.58 2.00 0.05
CA LEU A 109 -12.23 1.86 -0.50
C LEU A 109 -11.66 0.47 -0.28
N TYR A 110 -11.68 -0.01 0.97
CA TYR A 110 -11.11 -1.31 1.32
C TYR A 110 -11.87 -2.48 0.70
N ALA A 111 -13.19 -2.36 0.51
CA ALA A 111 -13.96 -3.34 -0.26
C ALA A 111 -13.54 -3.39 -1.74
N GLU A 112 -13.25 -2.24 -2.35
CA GLU A 112 -12.74 -2.19 -3.72
C GLU A 112 -11.29 -2.69 -3.81
N MET A 113 -10.42 -2.38 -2.84
CA MET A 113 -9.07 -2.97 -2.75
C MET A 113 -9.14 -4.50 -2.73
N LEU A 114 -10.00 -5.08 -1.88
CA LEU A 114 -10.25 -6.52 -1.86
C LEU A 114 -10.74 -7.03 -3.22
N ARG A 115 -11.62 -6.28 -3.91
CA ARG A 115 -12.12 -6.68 -5.24
C ARG A 115 -11.01 -6.72 -6.29
N HIS A 116 -9.99 -5.88 -6.14
CA HIS A 116 -8.80 -5.85 -6.97
C HIS A 116 -7.70 -6.85 -6.56
N GLY A 117 -7.91 -7.63 -5.49
CA GLY A 117 -6.96 -8.66 -5.04
C GLY A 117 -5.96 -8.20 -3.97
N TYR A 118 -6.08 -6.97 -3.46
CA TYR A 118 -5.33 -6.56 -2.27
C TYR A 118 -5.89 -7.27 -1.03
N THR A 119 -5.02 -7.79 -0.19
CA THR A 119 -5.40 -8.46 1.08
C THR A 119 -4.99 -7.69 2.32
N SER A 120 -4.12 -6.69 2.13
CA SER A 120 -3.59 -5.84 3.18
C SER A 120 -3.36 -4.43 2.65
N VAL A 121 -3.49 -3.44 3.55
CA VAL A 121 -3.18 -2.03 3.28
C VAL A 121 -2.34 -1.43 4.42
N ALA A 122 -1.32 -0.65 4.08
CA ALA A 122 -0.65 0.25 5.01
C ALA A 122 -1.29 1.64 4.87
N GLU A 123 -2.05 2.04 5.88
CA GLU A 123 -2.82 3.27 5.89
C GLU A 123 -1.99 4.39 6.52
N PHE A 124 -1.49 5.28 5.67
CA PHE A 124 -0.66 6.42 6.04
C PHE A 124 -1.60 7.56 6.52
N HIS A 125 -1.89 7.53 7.82
CA HIS A 125 -2.98 8.26 8.42
C HIS A 125 -2.53 9.57 9.08
N TYR A 126 -2.89 10.71 8.47
CA TYR A 126 -2.56 12.04 9.01
C TYR A 126 -3.78 12.89 9.39
N LEU A 127 -5.01 12.37 9.34
CA LEU A 127 -6.21 13.11 9.71
C LEU A 127 -6.64 12.75 11.14
N HIS A 128 -6.08 13.43 12.14
CA HIS A 128 -6.17 13.03 13.55
C HIS A 128 -7.24 13.77 14.35
N HIS A 129 -7.36 15.08 14.15
CA HIS A 129 -8.12 15.96 15.05
C HIS A 129 -9.52 16.29 14.53
N ASP A 130 -10.33 16.96 15.35
CA ASP A 130 -11.66 17.47 14.97
C ASP A 130 -11.58 18.56 13.87
N PRO A 131 -12.70 18.99 13.27
CA PRO A 131 -12.71 20.03 12.24
C PRO A 131 -12.10 21.38 12.66
N ASP A 132 -12.01 21.68 13.96
CA ASP A 132 -11.41 22.89 14.51
C ASP A 132 -9.91 22.72 14.81
N GLY A 133 -9.39 21.50 14.72
CA GLY A 133 -7.99 21.15 14.98
C GLY A 133 -7.71 20.77 16.43
N ASN A 134 -8.74 20.52 17.25
CA ASN A 134 -8.58 20.03 18.61
C ASN A 134 -8.54 18.49 18.64
N ALA A 135 -7.72 17.94 19.51
CA ALA A 135 -7.72 16.51 19.76
C ALA A 135 -9.09 16.03 20.24
N TYR A 136 -9.52 14.87 19.74
CA TYR A 136 -10.66 14.14 20.30
C TYR A 136 -10.34 13.65 21.72
N GLU A 137 -11.38 13.23 22.47
CA GLU A 137 -11.19 12.63 23.80
C GLU A 137 -10.31 11.36 23.73
N ASP A 138 -10.52 10.54 22.71
CA ASP A 138 -9.60 9.49 22.30
C ASP A 138 -8.70 10.00 21.17
N LEU A 139 -7.39 10.06 21.42
CA LEU A 139 -6.40 10.48 20.41
C LEU A 139 -6.45 9.61 19.14
N ALA A 140 -6.91 8.37 19.24
CA ALA A 140 -7.01 7.43 18.12
C ALA A 140 -8.39 7.39 17.45
N GLU A 141 -9.31 8.32 17.74
CA GLU A 141 -10.70 8.33 17.22
C GLU A 141 -10.81 8.08 15.70
N MET A 142 -10.04 8.83 14.90
CA MET A 142 -10.02 8.67 13.44
C MET A 142 -9.35 7.35 13.02
N GLY A 143 -8.35 6.89 13.77
CA GLY A 143 -7.72 5.58 13.60
C GLY A 143 -8.68 4.42 13.86
N HIS A 144 -9.55 4.53 14.87
CA HIS A 144 -10.63 3.57 15.14
C HIS A 144 -11.58 3.44 13.95
N CYS A 145 -11.94 4.55 13.31
CA CYS A 145 -12.78 4.54 12.12
C CYS A 145 -12.16 3.71 10.98
N LEU A 146 -10.86 3.86 10.74
CA LEU A 146 -10.11 3.14 9.71
C LEU A 146 -9.97 1.64 10.05
N MET A 147 -9.58 1.30 11.28
CA MET A 147 -9.42 -0.09 11.70
C MET A 147 -10.76 -0.83 11.75
N GLN A 148 -11.83 -0.16 12.17
CA GLN A 148 -13.17 -0.72 12.13
C GLN A 148 -13.63 -0.94 10.69
N ALA A 149 -13.41 0.03 9.79
CA ALA A 149 -13.73 -0.14 8.37
C ALA A 149 -12.99 -1.34 7.76
N ALA A 150 -11.70 -1.51 8.09
CA ALA A 150 -10.91 -2.65 7.65
C ALA A 150 -11.45 -3.98 8.19
N GLN A 151 -11.82 -4.01 9.47
CA GLN A 151 -12.44 -5.19 10.10
C GLN A 151 -13.81 -5.53 9.49
N ASP A 152 -14.64 -4.52 9.18
CA ASP A 152 -15.97 -4.69 8.63
C ASP A 152 -15.94 -5.40 7.26
N VAL A 153 -14.96 -5.09 6.41
CA VAL A 153 -14.77 -5.76 5.10
C VAL A 153 -13.80 -6.94 5.15
N GLY A 154 -13.01 -7.04 6.22
CA GLY A 154 -12.05 -8.10 6.44
C GLY A 154 -10.75 -7.98 5.64
N ILE A 155 -10.28 -6.76 5.36
CA ILE A 155 -8.91 -6.51 4.88
C ILE A 155 -7.97 -6.38 6.08
N ARG A 156 -6.69 -6.75 5.92
CA ARG A 156 -5.66 -6.43 6.92
C ARG A 156 -5.27 -4.97 6.83
N ILE A 157 -5.01 -4.33 7.97
CA ILE A 157 -4.57 -2.94 8.03
C ILE A 157 -3.31 -2.83 8.87
N THR A 158 -2.31 -2.11 8.36
CA THR A 158 -1.25 -1.53 9.19
C THR A 158 -1.54 -0.04 9.27
N LEU A 159 -2.02 0.42 10.43
CA LEU A 159 -2.31 1.83 10.62
C LEU A 159 -1.01 2.56 10.96
N VAL A 160 -0.65 3.56 10.18
CA VAL A 160 0.57 4.33 10.33
C VAL A 160 0.17 5.77 10.71
N PRO A 161 0.00 6.09 12.02
CA PRO A 161 -0.26 7.45 12.45
C PRO A 161 0.94 8.33 12.12
N ILE A 162 0.68 9.45 11.47
CA ILE A 162 1.70 10.30 10.89
C ILE A 162 2.02 11.50 11.76
N TYR A 163 3.31 11.74 11.98
CA TYR A 163 3.80 12.97 12.57
C TYR A 163 3.82 14.09 11.53
N TYR A 164 3.12 15.18 11.84
CA TYR A 164 3.05 16.41 11.04
C TYR A 164 3.12 17.60 11.99
N GLN A 165 3.94 18.62 11.68
CA GLN A 165 4.07 19.81 12.52
C GLN A 165 4.13 21.12 11.71
N LEU A 166 4.78 21.11 10.54
CA LEU A 166 5.11 22.30 9.75
C LEU A 166 4.37 22.34 8.42
N GLY A 167 4.14 23.54 7.88
CA GLY A 167 3.54 23.74 6.57
C GLY A 167 4.52 23.58 5.40
N GLY A 168 5.82 23.59 5.70
CA GLY A 168 6.96 23.49 4.81
C GLY A 168 8.26 23.62 5.61
N PHE A 169 9.43 23.49 4.95
CA PHE A 169 10.72 23.70 5.61
C PHE A 169 10.74 25.02 6.39
N GLU A 170 10.91 24.93 7.71
CA GLU A 170 10.90 26.05 8.67
C GLU A 170 9.70 27.02 8.53
N THR A 171 8.60 26.55 7.95
CA THR A 171 7.41 27.36 7.70
C THR A 171 6.27 26.90 8.60
N PRO A 172 5.61 27.80 9.35
CA PRO A 172 4.48 27.45 10.19
C PRO A 172 3.37 26.76 9.39
N ALA A 173 2.67 25.82 10.03
CA ALA A 173 1.50 25.19 9.44
C ALA A 173 0.40 26.23 9.13
N THR A 174 -0.28 26.03 8.00
CA THR A 174 -1.44 26.83 7.61
C THR A 174 -2.69 26.36 8.35
N PRO A 175 -3.75 27.18 8.45
CA PRO A 175 -5.02 26.75 9.04
C PRO A 175 -5.62 25.50 8.37
N LYS A 176 -5.30 25.23 7.11
CA LYS A 176 -5.75 24.05 6.38
C LYS A 176 -5.13 22.73 6.89
N GLN A 177 -4.00 22.81 7.59
CA GLN A 177 -3.28 21.64 8.12
C GLN A 177 -3.61 21.33 9.58
N ARG A 178 -4.47 22.14 10.22
CA ARG A 178 -4.75 22.06 11.67
C ARG A 178 -5.16 20.67 12.17
N ARG A 179 -5.77 19.85 11.31
CA ARG A 179 -6.24 18.51 11.69
C ARG A 179 -5.14 17.44 11.73
N PHE A 180 -3.92 17.79 11.33
CA PHE A 180 -2.81 16.85 11.20
C PHE A 180 -1.78 17.00 12.32
N LEU A 181 -1.80 18.12 13.03
CA LEU A 181 -0.62 18.62 13.75
C LEU A 181 -0.40 17.93 15.09
N SER A 182 0.81 17.45 15.34
CA SER A 182 1.32 17.26 16.71
C SER A 182 2.36 18.34 16.97
N GLN A 183 2.30 19.00 18.13
CA GLN A 183 3.14 20.18 18.41
C GLN A 183 4.60 19.82 18.69
N CYS A 184 4.87 18.59 19.13
CA CYS A 184 6.21 18.08 19.41
C CYS A 184 6.26 16.55 19.30
N PRO A 185 7.47 15.95 19.31
CA PRO A 185 7.63 14.49 19.27
C PRO A 185 6.88 13.77 20.39
N GLU A 186 6.77 14.36 21.59
CA GLU A 186 6.10 13.72 22.73
C GLU A 186 4.58 13.57 22.50
N GLU A 187 3.93 14.57 21.89
CA GLU A 187 2.52 14.46 21.50
C GLU A 187 2.30 13.41 20.41
N TYR A 188 3.21 13.32 19.44
CA TYR A 188 3.17 12.29 18.42
C TYR A 188 3.35 10.88 19.02
N MET A 189 4.29 10.71 19.96
CA MET A 189 4.49 9.43 20.63
C MET A 189 3.26 9.04 21.47
N ALA A 190 2.56 10.01 22.09
CA ALA A 190 1.30 9.75 22.79
C ALA A 190 0.20 9.28 21.82
N LEU A 191 0.11 9.85 20.62
CA LEU A 191 -0.78 9.39 19.55
C LEU A 191 -0.42 7.98 19.05
N LEU A 192 0.87 7.70 18.86
CA LEU A 192 1.35 6.37 18.47
C LEU A 192 1.01 5.32 19.54
N ASP A 193 1.19 5.64 20.82
CA ASP A 193 0.82 4.78 21.94
C ASP A 193 -0.69 4.55 22.03
N ALA A 194 -1.50 5.60 21.83
CA ALA A 194 -2.95 5.47 21.75
C ALA A 194 -3.37 4.56 20.59
N THR A 195 -2.73 4.73 19.44
CA THR A 195 -2.97 3.92 18.24
C THR A 195 -2.62 2.44 18.47
N GLN A 196 -1.51 2.14 19.14
CA GLN A 196 -1.14 0.76 19.50
C GLN A 196 -2.15 0.12 20.47
N LYS A 197 -2.63 0.87 21.46
CA LYS A 197 -3.69 0.40 22.37
C LYS A 197 -4.99 0.13 21.61
N ALA A 198 -5.42 1.06 20.77
CA ALA A 198 -6.59 0.94 19.92
C ALA A 198 -6.50 -0.30 19.01
N ALA A 199 -5.36 -0.48 18.32
CA ALA A 199 -5.12 -1.59 17.40
C ALA A 199 -5.24 -2.98 18.07
N SER A 200 -4.97 -3.09 19.38
CA SER A 200 -5.12 -4.36 20.12
C SER A 200 -6.56 -4.89 20.15
N HIS A 201 -7.56 -4.04 19.86
CA HIS A 201 -8.96 -4.43 19.76
C HIS A 201 -9.35 -4.96 18.37
N TYR A 202 -8.46 -4.85 17.38
CA TYR A 202 -8.71 -5.22 15.98
C TYR A 202 -7.76 -6.34 15.55
N PRO A 203 -8.22 -7.61 15.45
CA PRO A 203 -7.36 -8.76 15.18
C PRO A 203 -6.59 -8.72 13.84
N LEU A 204 -7.06 -7.90 12.89
CA LEU A 204 -6.44 -7.70 11.58
C LEU A 204 -5.57 -6.45 11.49
N ALA A 205 -5.42 -5.71 12.60
CA ALA A 205 -4.65 -4.47 12.65
C ALA A 205 -3.22 -4.71 13.15
N ARG A 206 -2.30 -3.98 12.55
CA ARG A 206 -0.93 -3.72 13.03
C ARG A 206 -0.72 -2.21 13.06
N VAL A 207 0.39 -1.79 13.63
CA VAL A 207 0.77 -0.37 13.70
C VAL A 207 2.15 -0.18 13.07
N GLY A 208 2.31 0.93 12.35
CA GLY A 208 3.61 1.46 11.94
C GLY A 208 3.86 2.83 12.57
N MET A 209 5.07 3.34 12.43
CA MET A 209 5.40 4.75 12.69
C MET A 209 5.48 5.48 11.36
N GLY A 210 5.07 6.74 11.31
CA GLY A 210 5.27 7.55 10.12
C GLY A 210 5.57 9.00 10.41
N ILE A 211 6.40 9.57 9.55
CA ILE A 211 6.67 11.00 9.47
C ILE A 211 6.10 11.45 8.14
N HIS A 212 5.35 12.56 8.10
CA HIS A 212 4.73 12.97 6.83
C HIS A 212 5.80 13.18 5.76
N SER A 213 6.70 14.14 5.98
CA SER A 213 7.86 14.36 5.12
C SER A 213 8.87 15.27 5.80
N MET A 214 10.05 15.43 5.20
CA MET A 214 11.07 16.40 5.65
C MET A 214 10.57 17.86 5.62
N ARG A 215 9.53 18.15 4.84
CA ARG A 215 8.87 19.46 4.81
C ARG A 215 7.99 19.70 6.03
N ALA A 216 7.43 18.64 6.60
CA ALA A 216 6.40 18.73 7.62
C ALA A 216 6.93 18.52 9.03
N VAL A 217 8.20 18.11 9.20
CA VAL A 217 8.82 17.85 10.50
C VAL A 217 10.24 18.42 10.52
N PRO A 218 10.65 19.14 11.59
CA PRO A 218 12.02 19.60 11.77
C PRO A 218 13.04 18.47 11.66
N PRO A 219 14.18 18.68 10.98
CA PRO A 219 15.19 17.64 10.79
C PRO A 219 15.70 17.00 12.09
N GLU A 220 15.87 17.80 13.14
CA GLU A 220 16.28 17.33 14.47
C GLU A 220 15.28 16.34 15.09
N TYR A 221 13.98 16.52 14.84
CA TYR A 221 12.95 15.61 15.32
C TYR A 221 12.86 14.35 14.49
N ILE A 222 13.18 14.41 13.19
CA ILE A 222 13.35 13.21 12.36
C ILE A 222 14.46 12.34 12.94
N VAL A 223 15.64 12.91 13.20
CA VAL A 223 16.77 12.17 13.80
C VAL A 223 16.38 11.60 15.17
N GLN A 224 15.76 12.41 16.04
CA GLN A 224 15.30 11.99 17.36
C GLN A 224 14.37 10.78 17.28
N LEU A 225 13.39 10.79 16.38
CA LEU A 225 12.41 9.72 16.22
C LEU A 225 13.02 8.45 15.63
N TYR A 226 13.94 8.58 14.66
CA TYR A 226 14.62 7.43 14.07
C TYR A 226 15.64 6.76 15.00
N GLN A 227 16.16 7.49 16.00
CA GLN A 227 17.03 6.93 17.04
C GLN A 227 16.26 6.14 18.11
N GLN A 228 14.93 6.28 18.19
CA GLN A 228 14.13 5.50 19.12
C GLN A 228 14.10 4.03 18.68
N PRO A 229 14.46 3.07 19.55
CA PRO A 229 14.36 1.66 19.22
C PRO A 229 12.88 1.26 19.14
N MET A 230 12.38 1.02 17.93
CA MET A 230 11.01 0.56 17.69
C MET A 230 11.01 -0.60 16.72
N ALA A 231 10.26 -1.64 17.07
CA ALA A 231 10.03 -2.81 16.21
C ALA A 231 8.82 -2.59 15.28
N LEU A 232 8.67 -1.38 14.75
CA LEU A 232 7.57 -0.98 13.87
C LEU A 232 8.14 -0.61 12.49
N PRO A 233 7.43 -0.90 11.39
CA PRO A 233 7.79 -0.32 10.10
C PRO A 233 7.68 1.21 10.18
N ARG A 234 8.65 1.91 9.60
CA ARG A 234 8.75 3.38 9.59
C ARG A 234 8.53 3.89 8.17
N HIS A 235 7.58 4.81 8.01
CA HIS A 235 7.20 5.37 6.70
C HIS A 235 7.49 6.86 6.62
N ILE A 236 7.89 7.34 5.45
CA ILE A 236 8.10 8.77 5.18
C ILE A 236 7.89 9.10 3.71
N HIS A 237 7.11 10.15 3.39
CA HIS A 237 7.14 10.71 2.03
C HIS A 237 8.44 11.48 1.82
N ILE A 238 9.11 11.23 0.70
CA ILE A 238 10.40 11.85 0.42
C ILE A 238 10.68 11.95 -1.08
N ALA A 239 11.23 13.08 -1.50
CA ALA A 239 11.69 13.33 -2.87
C ALA A 239 10.64 13.06 -3.96
N GLU A 240 9.36 13.29 -3.64
CA GLU A 240 8.21 13.14 -4.56
C GLU A 240 8.20 14.22 -5.64
N GLN A 241 8.50 15.48 -5.26
CA GLN A 241 8.37 16.66 -6.12
C GLN A 241 9.68 17.45 -6.21
N GLN A 242 10.03 17.95 -7.41
CA GLN A 242 11.23 18.79 -7.62
C GLN A 242 11.27 20.02 -6.68
N LYS A 243 10.13 20.62 -6.37
CA LYS A 243 10.06 21.75 -5.43
C LYS A 243 10.47 21.37 -4.00
N GLU A 244 10.27 20.11 -3.59
CA GLU A 244 10.82 19.61 -2.32
C GLU A 244 12.34 19.54 -2.38
N ILE A 245 12.90 19.04 -3.48
CA ILE A 245 14.36 18.98 -3.70
C ILE A 245 14.97 20.38 -3.59
N ASP A 246 14.40 21.35 -4.30
CA ASP A 246 14.91 22.73 -4.32
C ASP A 246 14.83 23.39 -2.93
N ALA A 247 13.73 23.16 -2.20
CA ALA A 247 13.57 23.69 -0.85
C ALA A 247 14.54 23.03 0.14
N CYS A 248 14.77 21.72 0.03
CA CYS A 248 15.72 20.99 0.86
C CYS A 248 17.15 21.46 0.59
N LEU A 249 17.55 21.63 -0.67
CA LEU A 249 18.85 22.20 -1.05
C LEU A 249 19.01 23.64 -0.55
N ALA A 250 17.96 24.46 -0.62
CA ALA A 250 18.00 25.82 -0.11
C ALA A 250 18.24 25.85 1.40
N GLN A 251 17.56 24.98 2.16
CA GLN A 251 17.59 24.96 3.62
C GLN A 251 18.78 24.18 4.19
N LEU A 252 18.94 22.93 3.79
CA LEU A 252 19.86 21.95 4.36
C LEU A 252 21.14 21.75 3.53
N LYS A 253 21.22 22.37 2.35
CA LYS A 253 22.35 22.24 1.40
C LYS A 253 22.57 20.81 0.87
N GLN A 254 21.58 19.95 1.06
CA GLN A 254 21.57 18.55 0.64
C GLN A 254 20.23 18.22 0.02
N ARG A 255 20.19 17.16 -0.77
CA ARG A 255 18.94 16.59 -1.28
C ARG A 255 18.21 15.82 -0.16
N PRO A 256 16.89 15.58 -0.22
CA PRO A 256 16.17 14.91 0.86
C PRO A 256 16.71 13.52 1.19
N VAL A 257 16.90 12.66 0.18
CA VAL A 257 17.37 11.27 0.41
C VAL A 257 18.83 11.27 0.84
N GLU A 258 19.67 12.09 0.20
CA GLU A 258 21.05 12.34 0.65
C GLU A 258 21.12 12.72 2.14
N TRP A 259 20.34 13.73 2.55
CA TRP A 259 20.32 14.20 3.93
C TRP A 259 19.88 13.09 4.88
N LEU A 260 18.82 12.34 4.54
CA LEU A 260 18.32 11.27 5.39
C LEU A 260 19.38 10.18 5.59
N LEU A 261 20.06 9.75 4.52
CA LEU A 261 21.13 8.75 4.58
C LEU A 261 22.38 9.20 5.35
N ASP A 262 22.62 10.51 5.47
CA ASP A 262 23.75 11.07 6.22
C ASP A 262 23.47 11.17 7.73
N HIS A 263 22.20 11.30 8.12
CA HIS A 263 21.81 11.64 9.49
C HIS A 263 21.05 10.53 10.21
N VAL A 264 20.55 9.53 9.47
CA VAL A 264 19.72 8.45 9.97
C VAL A 264 20.26 7.11 9.47
N GLU A 265 20.33 6.14 10.38
CA GLU A 265 20.60 4.74 10.02
C GLU A 265 19.32 4.10 9.47
N LEU A 266 19.21 4.08 8.15
CA LEU A 266 18.15 3.41 7.43
C LEU A 266 18.43 1.92 7.29
N GLY A 267 17.38 1.10 7.33
CA GLY A 267 17.44 -0.35 7.23
C GLY A 267 16.14 -0.97 6.73
N THR A 268 15.99 -2.28 6.89
CA THR A 268 14.90 -3.08 6.32
C THR A 268 13.50 -2.80 6.87
N GLN A 269 13.38 -1.90 7.85
CA GLN A 269 12.12 -1.44 8.44
C GLN A 269 11.68 -0.08 7.91
N ASP A 270 12.49 0.55 7.05
CA ASP A 270 12.25 1.88 6.51
C ASP A 270 11.63 1.83 5.12
N HIS A 271 10.55 2.57 4.96
CA HIS A 271 9.71 2.62 3.76
C HIS A 271 9.61 4.07 3.29
N LEU A 272 10.43 4.39 2.30
CA LEU A 272 10.48 5.71 1.68
C LEU A 272 9.44 5.75 0.58
N VAL A 273 8.39 6.55 0.76
CA VAL A 273 7.30 6.66 -0.19
C VAL A 273 7.70 7.65 -1.29
N HIS A 274 7.45 7.27 -2.54
CA HIS A 274 7.85 7.91 -3.79
C HIS A 274 9.33 7.78 -4.11
N ALA A 275 10.18 8.55 -3.41
CA ALA A 275 11.61 8.67 -3.73
C ALA A 275 11.87 8.94 -5.24
N THR A 276 10.94 9.63 -5.91
CA THR A 276 10.89 9.82 -7.37
C THR A 276 12.14 10.50 -7.90
N HIS A 277 12.57 11.58 -7.24
CA HIS A 277 13.70 12.39 -7.64
C HIS A 277 14.97 11.99 -6.88
N MET A 278 15.47 10.78 -7.10
CA MET A 278 16.81 10.38 -6.65
C MET A 278 17.84 10.54 -7.76
N ASP A 279 19.03 10.99 -7.40
CA ASP A 279 20.20 10.88 -8.27
C ASP A 279 20.84 9.48 -8.20
N GLU A 280 21.89 9.28 -8.99
CA GLU A 280 22.60 8.00 -9.06
C GLU A 280 23.22 7.57 -7.73
N GLN A 281 23.76 8.51 -6.96
CA GLN A 281 24.41 8.23 -5.69
C GLN A 281 23.37 7.94 -4.59
N GLU A 282 22.26 8.67 -4.57
CA GLU A 282 21.12 8.40 -3.69
C GLU A 282 20.56 6.99 -3.94
N CYS A 283 20.41 6.59 -5.21
CA CYS A 283 19.97 5.22 -5.56
C CYS A 283 20.90 4.14 -4.98
N ASP A 284 22.21 4.28 -5.21
CA ASP A 284 23.19 3.28 -4.80
C ASP A 284 23.26 3.16 -3.28
N ARG A 285 23.26 4.31 -2.58
CA ARG A 285 23.33 4.37 -1.12
C ARG A 285 22.06 3.85 -0.46
N LEU A 286 20.89 4.19 -1.00
CA LEU A 286 19.61 3.72 -0.46
C LEU A 286 19.43 2.22 -0.68
N ALA A 287 19.83 1.69 -1.85
CA ALA A 287 19.85 0.25 -2.08
C ALA A 287 20.79 -0.46 -1.09
N ALA A 288 21.98 0.09 -0.85
CA ALA A 288 22.96 -0.45 0.09
C ALA A 288 22.51 -0.40 1.56
N SER A 289 21.62 0.52 1.94
CA SER A 289 21.08 0.57 3.31
C SER A 289 20.06 -0.54 3.58
N GLY A 290 19.50 -1.16 2.53
CA GLY A 290 18.44 -2.16 2.66
C GLY A 290 17.07 -1.57 2.99
N ALA A 291 16.91 -0.24 2.94
CA ALA A 291 15.61 0.39 3.01
C ALA A 291 14.80 0.11 1.75
N HIS A 292 13.47 0.19 1.89
CA HIS A 292 12.54 -0.10 0.83
C HIS A 292 11.93 1.20 0.29
N VAL A 293 11.61 1.22 -1.00
CA VAL A 293 10.84 2.30 -1.63
C VAL A 293 9.41 1.84 -1.86
N VAL A 294 8.43 2.68 -1.49
CA VAL A 294 7.02 2.45 -1.84
C VAL A 294 6.66 3.38 -2.99
N LEU A 295 6.36 2.78 -4.14
CA LEU A 295 6.08 3.47 -5.39
C LEU A 295 4.57 3.51 -5.61
N CYS A 296 4.04 4.63 -6.07
CA CYS A 296 2.61 4.82 -6.31
C CYS A 296 2.35 5.23 -7.77
N PRO A 297 2.67 4.40 -8.78
CA PRO A 297 2.73 4.81 -10.19
C PRO A 297 1.49 5.49 -10.74
N SER A 298 0.28 5.04 -10.38
CA SER A 298 -0.96 5.65 -10.85
C SER A 298 -1.14 7.07 -10.28
N THR A 299 -0.86 7.26 -8.99
CA THR A 299 -0.88 8.58 -8.34
C THR A 299 0.26 9.47 -8.81
N GLU A 300 1.49 8.96 -8.89
CA GLU A 300 2.67 9.70 -9.37
C GLU A 300 2.47 10.18 -10.82
N GLY A 301 1.85 9.35 -11.66
CA GLY A 301 1.44 9.71 -13.01
C GLY A 301 0.32 10.75 -13.05
N ASN A 302 -0.65 10.67 -12.14
CA ASN A 302 -1.76 11.63 -12.02
C ASN A 302 -1.29 13.00 -11.53
N LEU A 303 -0.43 13.04 -10.51
CA LEU A 303 0.10 14.26 -9.91
C LEU A 303 1.27 14.87 -10.68
N GLY A 304 1.82 14.12 -11.65
CA GLY A 304 2.89 14.58 -12.52
C GLY A 304 4.24 14.67 -11.81
N ASP A 305 4.52 13.77 -10.88
CA ASP A 305 5.73 13.75 -10.06
C ASP A 305 6.97 13.49 -10.92
N GLY A 306 6.95 12.43 -11.71
CA GLY A 306 8.06 11.99 -12.54
C GLY A 306 8.15 10.47 -12.63
N LEU A 307 9.30 9.98 -13.09
CA LEU A 307 9.60 8.55 -13.13
C LEU A 307 10.71 8.23 -12.14
N PHE A 308 10.43 7.34 -11.19
CA PHE A 308 11.44 6.76 -10.32
C PHE A 308 12.57 6.11 -11.14
N PRO A 309 13.86 6.23 -10.75
CA PRO A 309 15.00 5.60 -11.44
C PRO A 309 15.08 4.07 -11.22
N LEU A 310 13.96 3.37 -11.45
CA LEU A 310 13.75 1.95 -11.15
C LEU A 310 14.83 1.04 -11.72
N LYS A 311 15.22 1.26 -12.97
CA LYS A 311 16.23 0.43 -13.63
C LYS A 311 17.53 0.40 -12.83
N ARG A 312 18.03 1.58 -12.41
CA ARG A 312 19.26 1.68 -11.62
C ARG A 312 19.03 1.07 -10.25
N TYR A 313 17.95 1.44 -9.58
CA TYR A 313 17.66 0.99 -8.23
C TYR A 313 17.60 -0.56 -8.15
N VAL A 314 16.93 -1.21 -9.10
CA VAL A 314 16.90 -2.68 -9.24
C VAL A 314 18.29 -3.26 -9.52
N GLN A 315 19.09 -2.62 -10.39
CA GLN A 315 20.46 -3.06 -10.69
C GLN A 315 21.38 -3.05 -9.46
N GLN A 316 21.11 -2.17 -8.50
CA GLN A 316 21.84 -2.08 -7.24
C GLN A 316 21.26 -3.00 -6.14
N GLY A 317 20.24 -3.79 -6.45
CA GLY A 317 19.57 -4.66 -5.48
C GLY A 317 18.63 -3.92 -4.54
N GLY A 318 18.15 -2.74 -4.92
CA GLY A 318 17.17 -1.97 -4.16
C GLY A 318 15.81 -2.66 -4.11
N HIS A 319 15.11 -2.49 -2.99
CA HIS A 319 13.84 -3.16 -2.72
C HIS A 319 12.66 -2.21 -2.85
N TRP A 320 11.56 -2.67 -3.45
CA TRP A 320 10.42 -1.80 -3.71
C TRP A 320 9.07 -2.51 -3.65
N SER A 321 8.02 -1.75 -3.37
CA SER A 321 6.63 -2.21 -3.37
C SER A 321 5.70 -1.17 -3.98
N ILE A 322 4.45 -1.55 -4.23
CA ILE A 322 3.42 -0.65 -4.77
C ILE A 322 2.47 -0.12 -3.68
N GLY A 323 2.01 1.11 -3.86
CA GLY A 323 0.91 1.72 -3.11
C GLY A 323 -0.11 2.35 -4.07
N THR A 324 -1.36 2.50 -3.63
CA THR A 324 -2.41 3.18 -4.42
C THR A 324 -2.57 4.64 -4.06
N ASP A 325 -2.03 5.05 -2.90
CA ASP A 325 -1.93 6.43 -2.45
C ASP A 325 -3.24 7.23 -2.52
N SER A 326 -3.43 8.06 -3.55
CA SER A 326 -4.62 8.91 -3.72
C SER A 326 -5.85 8.19 -4.25
N HIS A 327 -5.70 6.91 -4.62
CA HIS A 327 -6.75 5.99 -5.04
C HIS A 327 -7.42 6.33 -6.37
N VAL A 328 -6.78 7.17 -7.20
CA VAL A 328 -7.17 7.37 -8.61
C VAL A 328 -7.02 6.09 -9.43
N GLY A 329 -6.03 5.25 -9.08
CA GLY A 329 -5.87 3.88 -9.53
C GLY A 329 -5.96 2.89 -8.34
N LEU A 330 -6.63 1.75 -8.55
CA LEU A 330 -6.76 0.67 -7.55
C LEU A 330 -6.32 -0.69 -8.08
N ASN A 331 -5.82 -0.78 -9.31
CA ASN A 331 -5.47 -2.05 -9.91
C ASN A 331 -3.98 -2.36 -9.69
N PRO A 332 -3.60 -3.40 -8.93
CA PRO A 332 -2.19 -3.72 -8.69
C PRO A 332 -1.43 -4.02 -9.98
N HIS A 333 -2.11 -4.59 -10.99
CA HIS A 333 -1.49 -4.81 -12.29
C HIS A 333 -1.18 -3.51 -13.01
N GLU A 334 -2.00 -2.48 -12.82
CA GLU A 334 -1.79 -1.16 -13.42
C GLU A 334 -0.59 -0.48 -12.78
N GLU A 335 -0.46 -0.54 -11.45
CA GLU A 335 0.73 -0.04 -10.74
C GLU A 335 2.00 -0.70 -11.28
N LEU A 336 2.06 -2.04 -11.29
CA LEU A 336 3.23 -2.79 -11.76
C LEU A 336 3.53 -2.52 -13.25
N ARG A 337 2.49 -2.40 -14.09
CA ARG A 337 2.65 -2.11 -15.52
C ARG A 337 3.17 -0.71 -15.75
N TRP A 338 2.61 0.32 -15.14
CA TRP A 338 3.05 1.70 -15.33
C TRP A 338 4.46 1.93 -14.81
N LEU A 339 4.80 1.29 -13.68
CA LEU A 339 6.15 1.31 -13.16
C LEU A 339 7.18 0.82 -14.18
N ASP A 340 6.94 -0.34 -14.82
CA ASP A 340 7.83 -0.87 -15.87
C ASP A 340 7.69 -0.12 -17.20
N TYR A 341 6.47 0.19 -17.64
CA TYR A 341 6.21 0.86 -18.92
C TYR A 341 6.80 2.26 -18.99
N GLY A 342 6.78 3.03 -17.88
CA GLY A 342 7.46 4.31 -17.80
C GLY A 342 8.95 4.18 -18.13
N GLN A 343 9.63 3.17 -17.57
CA GLN A 343 11.03 2.87 -17.88
C GLN A 343 11.22 2.43 -19.33
N ARG A 344 10.33 1.57 -19.85
CA ARG A 344 10.40 1.08 -21.24
C ARG A 344 10.29 2.21 -22.25
N LEU A 345 9.38 3.15 -22.00
CA LEU A 345 9.21 4.35 -22.82
C LEU A 345 10.44 5.25 -22.73
N HIS A 346 10.95 5.50 -21.53
CA HIS A 346 12.12 6.36 -21.33
C HIS A 346 13.40 5.79 -21.97
N PHE A 347 13.64 4.49 -21.85
CA PHE A 347 14.86 3.85 -22.35
C PHE A 347 14.71 3.24 -23.75
N GLU A 348 13.52 3.23 -24.34
CA GLU A 348 13.20 2.54 -25.60
C GLU A 348 13.64 1.06 -25.61
N ARG A 349 13.40 0.36 -24.50
CA ARG A 349 13.77 -1.05 -24.29
C ARG A 349 12.65 -1.80 -23.61
N ARG A 350 12.62 -3.12 -23.77
CA ARG A 350 11.66 -4.03 -23.10
C ARG A 350 12.34 -4.79 -21.97
N ASN A 351 11.55 -5.32 -21.04
CA ASN A 351 12.00 -6.19 -19.94
C ASN A 351 13.05 -5.51 -19.04
N ILE A 352 12.76 -4.29 -18.57
CA ILE A 352 13.69 -3.49 -17.74
C ILE A 352 14.01 -4.16 -16.41
N LEU A 353 13.05 -4.93 -15.88
CA LEU A 353 13.17 -5.64 -14.61
C LEU A 353 14.03 -6.91 -14.69
N CYS A 354 14.21 -7.50 -15.87
CA CYS A 354 15.04 -8.69 -16.06
C CYS A 354 16.53 -8.33 -15.92
N GLN A 355 17.22 -8.96 -14.96
CA GLN A 355 18.66 -8.74 -14.70
C GLN A 355 19.54 -9.83 -15.32
N ARG A 356 18.99 -11.01 -15.58
CA ARG A 356 19.70 -12.20 -16.07
C ARG A 356 18.93 -12.88 -17.21
N GLU A 357 19.65 -13.68 -17.98
CA GLU A 357 19.03 -14.53 -18.99
C GLU A 357 18.02 -15.49 -18.35
N GLY A 358 16.82 -15.56 -18.93
CA GLY A 358 15.74 -16.42 -18.44
C GLY A 358 14.80 -15.77 -17.43
N ASP A 359 15.14 -14.61 -16.84
CA ASP A 359 14.26 -13.89 -15.92
C ASP A 359 12.89 -13.59 -16.55
N ASP A 360 11.85 -13.52 -15.70
CA ASP A 360 10.48 -13.15 -16.07
C ASP A 360 10.10 -11.85 -15.37
N SER A 361 9.80 -10.79 -16.15
CA SER A 361 9.49 -9.47 -15.58
C SER A 361 8.28 -9.50 -14.65
N GLY A 362 7.25 -10.30 -14.98
CA GLY A 362 6.03 -10.39 -14.17
C GLY A 362 6.27 -11.12 -12.86
N GLU A 363 7.05 -12.21 -12.90
CA GLU A 363 7.48 -12.93 -11.71
C GLU A 363 8.32 -12.05 -10.77
N TYR A 364 9.32 -11.34 -11.32
CA TYR A 364 10.14 -10.40 -10.55
C TYR A 364 9.26 -9.32 -9.90
N ALA A 365 8.43 -8.63 -10.70
CA ALA A 365 7.58 -7.55 -10.22
C ALA A 365 6.60 -8.01 -9.13
N PHE A 366 6.01 -9.19 -9.32
CA PHE A 366 5.06 -9.77 -8.37
C PHE A 366 5.73 -10.11 -7.03
N PHE A 367 6.85 -10.84 -7.04
CA PHE A 367 7.51 -11.26 -5.80
C PHE A 367 8.18 -10.11 -5.06
N GLU A 368 8.84 -9.19 -5.78
CA GLU A 368 9.46 -8.02 -5.17
C GLU A 368 8.39 -7.17 -4.46
N SER A 369 7.31 -6.84 -5.17
CA SER A 369 6.20 -6.08 -4.59
C SER A 369 5.51 -6.81 -3.42
N LEU A 370 5.37 -8.14 -3.49
CA LEU A 370 4.75 -8.93 -2.43
C LEU A 370 5.56 -8.87 -1.13
N PHE A 371 6.86 -9.20 -1.20
CA PHE A 371 7.69 -9.33 -0.01
C PHE A 371 8.10 -7.97 0.57
N SER A 372 8.40 -6.99 -0.27
CA SER A 372 8.66 -5.62 0.18
C SER A 372 7.40 -4.95 0.74
N GLY A 373 6.24 -5.19 0.13
CA GLY A 373 4.96 -4.66 0.64
C GLY A 373 4.54 -5.29 1.96
N ARG A 374 4.85 -6.58 2.17
CA ARG A 374 4.69 -7.25 3.47
C ARG A 374 5.53 -6.58 4.57
N ARG A 375 6.79 -6.26 4.28
CA ARG A 375 7.67 -5.55 5.23
C ARG A 375 7.12 -4.18 5.60
N ALA A 376 6.55 -3.45 4.63
CA ALA A 376 5.87 -2.18 4.86
C ALA A 376 4.73 -2.27 5.88
N MET A 377 4.18 -3.47 6.07
CA MET A 377 3.09 -3.80 7.00
C MET A 377 3.58 -4.53 8.27
N GLY A 378 4.89 -4.53 8.52
CA GLY A 378 5.50 -5.26 9.64
C GLY A 378 5.41 -6.79 9.50
N ASP A 379 5.23 -7.29 8.28
CA ASP A 379 5.17 -8.72 7.97
C ASP A 379 6.50 -9.22 7.39
N MET A 380 7.20 -10.06 8.15
CA MET A 380 8.54 -10.53 7.76
C MET A 380 8.52 -11.87 7.01
N ARG A 381 7.34 -12.39 6.65
CA ARG A 381 7.21 -13.68 5.94
C ARG A 381 7.78 -13.59 4.53
N THR A 382 8.61 -14.58 4.18
CA THR A 382 9.30 -14.69 2.88
C THR A 382 8.79 -15.84 1.99
N THR A 383 7.77 -16.56 2.46
CA THR A 383 7.08 -17.65 1.76
C THR A 383 5.77 -17.16 1.14
N CYS A 384 5.29 -17.76 0.06
CA CYS A 384 3.98 -17.38 -0.49
C CYS A 384 2.85 -17.87 0.43
N PHE A 385 2.86 -19.18 0.69
CA PHE A 385 1.94 -19.88 1.58
C PHE A 385 2.69 -20.95 2.38
N SER A 386 2.43 -21.08 3.68
CA SER A 386 3.08 -22.09 4.52
C SER A 386 2.12 -22.62 5.59
N ILE A 387 2.30 -23.89 5.97
CA ILE A 387 1.54 -24.49 7.07
C ILE A 387 1.77 -23.67 8.34
N GLY A 388 0.69 -23.37 9.06
CA GLY A 388 0.66 -22.51 10.25
C GLY A 388 0.42 -21.03 9.93
N GLU A 389 0.48 -20.61 8.67
CA GLU A 389 0.23 -19.23 8.27
C GLU A 389 -1.18 -19.02 7.74
N SER A 390 -1.65 -17.78 7.81
CA SER A 390 -2.96 -17.40 7.32
C SER A 390 -3.06 -17.45 5.79
N PHE A 391 -4.18 -17.96 5.26
CA PHE A 391 -4.45 -18.05 3.83
C PHE A 391 -5.03 -16.73 3.29
N ASP A 392 -4.16 -15.84 2.83
CA ASP A 392 -4.52 -14.57 2.19
C ASP A 392 -4.20 -14.63 0.69
N ALA A 393 -5.22 -14.68 -0.15
CA ALA A 393 -5.08 -15.10 -1.55
C ALA A 393 -5.93 -14.27 -2.51
N ALA A 394 -5.37 -13.98 -3.68
CA ALA A 394 -6.12 -13.56 -4.86
C ALA A 394 -6.25 -14.77 -5.80
N ILE A 395 -7.47 -15.04 -6.27
CA ILE A 395 -7.79 -16.24 -7.04
C ILE A 395 -8.27 -15.82 -8.42
N TYR A 396 -7.52 -16.21 -9.44
CA TYR A 396 -7.81 -15.90 -10.84
C TYR A 396 -8.57 -17.04 -11.50
N ASP A 397 -9.48 -16.69 -12.41
CA ASP A 397 -10.27 -17.65 -13.19
C ASP A 397 -9.35 -18.47 -14.12
N ALA A 398 -9.21 -19.77 -13.84
CA ALA A 398 -8.38 -20.65 -14.65
C ALA A 398 -8.96 -20.85 -16.07
N THR A 399 -10.26 -20.60 -16.25
CA THR A 399 -10.97 -20.70 -17.53
C THR A 399 -10.79 -19.44 -18.40
N HIS A 400 -10.25 -18.35 -17.83
CA HIS A 400 -9.96 -17.15 -18.59
C HIS A 400 -9.03 -17.48 -19.77
N PRO A 401 -9.38 -17.17 -21.03
CA PRO A 401 -8.68 -17.72 -22.21
C PRO A 401 -7.17 -17.51 -22.24
N LEU A 402 -6.71 -16.32 -21.81
CA LEU A 402 -5.28 -16.03 -21.72
C LEU A 402 -4.56 -16.87 -20.65
N LEU A 403 -5.21 -17.15 -19.52
CA LEU A 403 -4.64 -17.94 -18.43
C LEU A 403 -4.69 -19.44 -18.74
N ALA A 404 -5.79 -19.91 -19.32
CA ALA A 404 -5.95 -21.30 -19.75
C ALA A 404 -4.86 -21.71 -20.76
N CYS A 405 -4.40 -20.77 -21.61
CA CYS A 405 -3.37 -21.01 -22.62
C CYS A 405 -1.95 -20.66 -22.14
N ALA A 406 -1.79 -19.98 -21.01
CA ALA A 406 -0.48 -19.56 -20.52
C ALA A 406 0.31 -20.75 -19.95
N PRO A 407 1.56 -21.00 -20.41
CA PRO A 407 2.41 -22.00 -19.77
C PRO A 407 2.70 -21.58 -18.33
N ALA A 408 2.82 -22.54 -17.42
CA ALA A 408 3.01 -22.27 -15.99
C ALA A 408 4.16 -21.28 -15.71
N ALA A 409 5.28 -21.42 -16.43
CA ALA A 409 6.46 -20.56 -16.32
C ALA A 409 6.24 -19.09 -16.76
N ARG A 410 5.14 -18.76 -17.45
CA ARG A 410 4.80 -17.39 -17.88
C ARG A 410 3.48 -16.89 -17.33
N ARG A 411 2.81 -17.68 -16.50
CA ARG A 411 1.47 -17.37 -15.98
C ARG A 411 1.44 -16.07 -15.18
N LEU A 412 2.46 -15.80 -14.36
CA LEU A 412 2.58 -14.54 -13.62
C LEU A 412 2.72 -13.34 -14.55
N SER A 413 3.56 -13.43 -15.59
CA SER A 413 3.62 -12.41 -16.64
C SER A 413 2.28 -12.19 -17.33
N THR A 414 1.52 -13.24 -17.62
CA THR A 414 0.17 -13.11 -18.15
C THR A 414 -0.74 -12.36 -17.17
N ILE A 415 -0.72 -12.73 -15.88
CA ILE A 415 -1.50 -12.05 -14.82
C ILE A 415 -1.17 -10.56 -14.79
N VAL A 416 0.10 -10.21 -14.63
CA VAL A 416 0.55 -8.83 -14.43
C VAL A 416 0.35 -7.97 -15.69
N TYR A 417 0.75 -8.46 -16.86
CA TYR A 417 0.81 -7.62 -18.07
C TYR A 417 -0.41 -7.70 -18.98
N ALA A 418 -1.27 -8.70 -18.85
CA ALA A 418 -2.35 -8.94 -19.79
C ALA A 418 -3.75 -9.02 -19.16
N LEU A 419 -3.86 -9.09 -17.83
CA LEU A 419 -5.17 -9.17 -17.17
C LEU A 419 -5.56 -7.88 -16.45
N ASP A 420 -6.83 -7.78 -16.12
CA ASP A 420 -7.42 -6.79 -15.24
C ASP A 420 -8.23 -7.46 -14.12
N ALA A 421 -8.92 -6.65 -13.32
CA ALA A 421 -9.68 -7.13 -12.18
C ALA A 421 -10.79 -8.14 -12.53
N HIS A 422 -11.34 -8.11 -13.75
CA HIS A 422 -12.40 -9.02 -14.18
C HIS A 422 -11.92 -10.48 -14.21
N ALA A 423 -10.61 -10.71 -14.39
CA ALA A 423 -10.06 -12.07 -14.37
C ALA A 423 -9.97 -12.68 -12.97
N LEU A 424 -10.23 -11.92 -11.89
CA LEU A 424 -10.29 -12.46 -10.55
C LEU A 424 -11.65 -13.13 -10.29
N LEU A 425 -11.62 -14.40 -9.86
CA LEU A 425 -12.78 -15.06 -9.26
C LEU A 425 -13.10 -14.46 -7.89
N GLY A 426 -12.07 -14.05 -7.13
CA GLY A 426 -12.27 -13.42 -5.85
C GLY A 426 -11.01 -13.36 -4.99
N THR A 427 -11.21 -12.92 -3.75
CA THR A 427 -10.14 -12.65 -2.79
C THR A 427 -10.52 -13.25 -1.44
N MET A 428 -9.59 -13.99 -0.85
CA MET A 428 -9.69 -14.53 0.50
C MET A 428 -8.72 -13.81 1.44
N VAL A 429 -9.18 -13.55 2.67
CA VAL A 429 -8.35 -13.11 3.79
C VAL A 429 -8.68 -14.00 4.98
N GLN A 430 -7.68 -14.56 5.64
CA GLN A 430 -7.85 -15.62 6.66
C GLN A 430 -8.72 -16.78 6.16
N GLY A 431 -8.50 -17.21 4.91
CA GLY A 431 -9.28 -18.30 4.30
C GLY A 431 -10.76 -18.00 4.07
N VAL A 432 -11.23 -16.79 4.39
CA VAL A 432 -12.64 -16.38 4.21
C VAL A 432 -12.74 -15.62 2.90
N TRP A 433 -13.66 -16.06 2.03
CA TRP A 433 -14.06 -15.29 0.84
C TRP A 433 -14.58 -13.91 1.26
N ARG A 434 -13.77 -12.88 1.07
CA ARG A 434 -14.18 -11.47 1.24
C ARG A 434 -14.84 -10.96 -0.03
N ILE A 435 -14.30 -11.39 -1.17
CA ILE A 435 -14.88 -11.14 -2.49
C ILE A 435 -15.04 -12.48 -3.19
N ARG A 436 -16.21 -12.73 -3.76
CA ARG A 436 -16.47 -13.85 -4.66
C ARG A 436 -17.28 -13.33 -5.83
N GLU A 437 -16.89 -13.68 -7.06
CA GLU A 437 -17.51 -13.20 -8.30
C GLU A 437 -17.61 -11.66 -8.34
N GLN A 438 -16.50 -10.98 -8.04
CA GLN A 438 -16.40 -9.51 -8.03
C GLN A 438 -17.31 -8.78 -7.02
N ARG A 439 -17.88 -9.48 -6.03
CA ARG A 439 -18.80 -8.90 -5.05
C ARG A 439 -18.38 -9.19 -3.61
N HIS A 440 -18.44 -8.15 -2.79
CA HIS A 440 -18.43 -8.28 -1.34
C HIS A 440 -19.83 -8.73 -0.86
N PRO A 441 -19.96 -9.63 0.14
CA PRO A 441 -21.26 -10.06 0.66
C PRO A 441 -22.18 -8.91 1.12
N GLN A 442 -21.59 -7.81 1.60
CA GLN A 442 -22.31 -6.61 2.06
C GLN A 442 -22.26 -5.45 1.05
N GLN A 443 -21.94 -5.70 -0.22
CA GLN A 443 -21.67 -4.65 -1.22
C GLN A 443 -22.78 -3.60 -1.33
N GLN A 444 -24.06 -4.00 -1.26
CA GLN A 444 -25.18 -3.06 -1.35
C GLN A 444 -25.19 -2.06 -0.17
N GLN A 445 -24.96 -2.54 1.05
CA GLN A 445 -24.92 -1.70 2.24
C GLN A 445 -23.71 -0.75 2.20
N ILE A 446 -22.53 -1.28 1.86
CA ILE A 446 -21.29 -0.49 1.76
C ILE A 446 -21.46 0.67 0.78
N ARG A 447 -21.97 0.39 -0.43
CA ARG A 447 -22.23 1.41 -1.46
C ARG A 447 -23.25 2.45 -0.99
N ALA A 448 -24.35 2.02 -0.38
CA ALA A 448 -25.38 2.94 0.10
C ALA A 448 -24.86 3.86 1.22
N SER A 449 -24.04 3.34 2.14
CA SER A 449 -23.40 4.12 3.19
C SER A 449 -22.43 5.15 2.63
N PHE A 450 -21.59 4.76 1.67
CA PHE A 450 -20.66 5.66 0.99
C PHE A 450 -21.39 6.82 0.30
N VAL A 451 -22.38 6.50 -0.54
CA VAL A 451 -23.15 7.54 -1.25
C VAL A 451 -23.84 8.48 -0.26
N ARG A 452 -24.43 7.95 0.81
CA ARG A 452 -25.07 8.79 1.84
C ARG A 452 -24.07 9.71 2.53
N ALA A 453 -22.88 9.21 2.85
CA ALA A 453 -21.85 9.97 3.55
C ALA A 453 -21.31 11.16 2.72
N LEU A 454 -21.29 11.03 1.38
CA LEU A 454 -20.78 12.07 0.48
C LEU A 454 -21.87 12.96 -0.14
N SER A 455 -23.15 12.57 -0.03
CA SER A 455 -24.27 13.35 -0.59
C SER A 455 -24.99 14.22 0.44
N GLY A 456 -24.76 13.98 1.73
CA GLY A 456 -25.25 14.81 2.83
C GLY A 456 -24.23 15.88 3.17
#